data_AF-A0A1X7HKA8-F1
#
_entry.id   AF-A0A1X7HKA8-F1
#
_cell.length_a   1.000
_cell.length_b   1.000
_cell.length_c   1.000
_cell.angle_alpha   90.00
_cell.angle_beta   90.00
_cell.angle_gamma   90.00
#
_symmetry.space_group_name_H-M   'P 1'
#
loop_
_entity.id
_entity.type
_entity.pdbx_description
1 polymer ?
#
loop_
_entity_poly.entity_id
_entity_poly.type
_entity_poly.pdbx_seq_one_letter_code
_entity_poly.pdbx_strand_id
1 'polypeptide(L)'
;MTLVDLPDIKFVEDDVDKVFAELVTIFQGITGRILNRADPDMLALRAFGMMFVQQRVLINQVAKGELLRYAKGVILDHLGDPETPRLQAEPALTTERFTLSIPLVTPQVIPAGTRVAPEGAEGSILFATKNAVTIPAGVTSIDVLIECVTPGVIGNGFLSGQVNTLIDPLPFVASVTNLTTTTGGADTEDDDSYRERIRMAPESFSTAGPEQGYIYWAKTASAAIVDVAAVSESPVEVTVVPLLEGGVIPTQEILDAVAEKVNGRRIRPLTDKVTVQAPAVVPYNIELTYYISSDRAAESLVIRDAVEKAVASYALWQKSKLGRHINQSELIGRIMNVGALRVNVVSPVYTPITDLQVAQDVTINATFGGFAND
;
A
#
# COMPACT_ATOMS: atom_id res chain seq x y z
N MET A 1 -5.78 21.21 -20.78
CA MET A 1 -5.76 22.68 -20.59
C MET A 1 -4.37 23.15 -20.99
N THR A 2 -4.22 24.03 -21.98
CA THR A 2 -2.90 24.62 -22.31
C THR A 2 -2.50 25.57 -21.20
N LEU A 3 -1.28 25.40 -20.66
CA LEU A 3 -0.76 26.20 -19.55
C LEU A 3 -0.79 27.70 -19.92
N VAL A 4 -1.35 28.51 -19.03
CA VAL A 4 -1.13 29.96 -19.09
C VAL A 4 0.30 30.21 -18.65
N ASP A 5 1.11 30.82 -19.50
CA ASP A 5 2.48 31.18 -19.14
C ASP A 5 2.45 32.37 -18.17
N LEU A 6 2.43 32.05 -16.87
CA LEU A 6 2.47 33.04 -15.82
C LEU A 6 3.89 33.57 -15.65
N PRO A 7 4.05 34.89 -15.39
CA PRO A 7 5.36 35.49 -15.17
C PRO A 7 6.11 34.80 -14.03
N ASP A 8 7.44 34.85 -14.09
CA ASP A 8 8.26 34.29 -13.02
C ASP A 8 7.99 35.01 -11.69
N ILE A 9 7.88 34.24 -10.61
CA ILE A 9 7.54 34.76 -9.29
C ILE A 9 8.80 35.34 -8.64
N LYS A 10 8.70 36.49 -7.98
CA LYS A 10 9.77 37.04 -7.14
C LYS A 10 9.16 37.42 -5.79
N PHE A 11 9.55 36.73 -4.73
CA PHE A 11 8.98 36.92 -3.39
C PHE A 11 9.61 38.09 -2.65
N VAL A 12 10.92 38.26 -2.79
CA VAL A 12 11.68 39.35 -2.17
C VAL A 12 12.62 40.01 -3.19
N GLU A 13 12.85 41.32 -3.03
CA GLU A 13 13.77 42.09 -3.88
C GLU A 13 15.23 41.74 -3.57
N ASP A 14 15.91 41.08 -4.51
CA ASP A 14 17.31 40.66 -4.43
C ASP A 14 18.24 41.44 -5.38
N ASP A 15 17.73 42.48 -6.06
CA ASP A 15 18.58 43.35 -6.88
C ASP A 15 19.61 44.11 -6.01
N VAL A 16 20.89 43.92 -6.33
CA VAL A 16 22.02 44.40 -5.52
C VAL A 16 21.94 45.91 -5.26
N ASP A 17 21.63 46.69 -6.29
CA ASP A 17 21.63 48.15 -6.19
C ASP A 17 20.44 48.64 -5.36
N LYS A 18 19.27 48.01 -5.52
CA LYS A 18 18.09 48.35 -4.72
C LYS A 18 18.25 47.97 -3.26
N VAL A 19 18.75 46.77 -2.95
CA VAL A 19 19.00 46.35 -1.56
C VAL A 19 20.02 47.27 -0.91
N PHE A 20 21.07 47.64 -1.64
CA PHE A 20 22.07 48.56 -1.12
C PHE A 20 21.50 49.97 -0.87
N ALA A 21 20.72 50.51 -1.81
CA ALA A 21 20.06 51.81 -1.65
C ALA A 21 19.10 51.83 -0.45
N GLU A 22 18.37 50.73 -0.22
CA GLU A 22 17.51 50.55 0.95
C GLU A 22 18.32 50.62 2.26
N LEU A 23 19.45 49.90 2.35
CA LEU A 23 20.32 49.91 3.54
C LEU A 23 20.91 51.29 3.83
N VAL A 24 21.36 51.99 2.78
CA VAL A 24 21.87 53.37 2.92
C VAL A 24 20.76 54.28 3.44
N THR A 25 19.55 54.18 2.87
CA THR A 25 18.39 54.97 3.30
C THR A 25 18.06 54.73 4.78
N ILE A 26 18.04 53.47 5.22
CA ILE A 26 17.79 53.10 6.61
C ILE A 26 18.89 53.65 7.53
N PHE A 27 20.16 53.48 7.17
CA PHE A 27 21.28 53.98 7.97
C PHE A 27 21.25 55.50 8.14
N GLN A 28 21.01 56.24 7.05
CA GLN A 28 20.91 57.69 7.09
C GLN A 28 19.70 58.15 7.91
N GLY A 29 18.57 57.44 7.81
CA GLY A 29 17.36 57.72 8.60
C GLY A 29 17.56 57.53 10.10
N ILE A 30 18.27 56.47 10.51
CA ILE A 30 18.54 56.18 11.92
C ILE A 30 19.59 57.16 12.51
N THR A 31 20.64 57.44 11.75
CA THR A 31 21.78 58.23 12.26
C THR A 31 21.62 59.74 12.06
N GLY A 32 20.72 60.16 11.17
CA GLY A 32 20.60 61.55 10.71
C GLY A 32 21.79 62.05 9.87
N ARG A 33 22.77 61.20 9.57
CA ARG A 33 23.97 61.55 8.80
C ARG A 33 23.75 61.28 7.31
N ILE A 34 24.20 62.20 6.46
CA ILE A 34 24.27 61.98 5.01
C ILE A 34 25.58 61.26 4.67
N LEU A 35 25.52 60.11 3.99
CA LEU A 35 26.70 59.35 3.57
C LEU A 35 27.13 59.75 2.16
N ASN A 36 28.43 59.94 1.95
CA ASN A 36 29.03 60.15 0.64
C ASN A 36 29.67 58.87 0.12
N ARG A 37 29.90 58.79 -1.21
CA ARG A 37 30.44 57.58 -1.87
C ARG A 37 31.77 57.09 -1.29
N ALA A 38 32.61 57.98 -0.77
CA ALA A 38 33.94 57.66 -0.24
C ALA A 38 33.95 57.39 1.28
N ASP A 39 32.80 57.47 1.95
CA ASP A 39 32.75 57.24 3.39
C ASP A 39 33.06 55.77 3.73
N PRO A 40 33.86 55.49 4.79
CA PRO A 40 34.23 54.12 5.15
C PRO A 40 33.01 53.24 5.49
N ASP A 41 31.95 53.85 6.03
CA ASP A 41 30.68 53.18 6.34
C ASP A 41 30.02 52.59 5.08
N MET A 42 30.25 53.18 3.90
CA MET A 42 29.73 52.64 2.63
C MET A 42 30.31 51.27 2.30
N LEU A 43 31.57 51.00 2.66
CA LEU A 43 32.19 49.70 2.44
C LEU A 43 31.54 48.65 3.34
N ALA A 44 31.29 48.98 4.60
CA ALA A 44 30.59 48.10 5.54
C ALA A 44 29.15 47.83 5.08
N LEU A 45 28.40 48.87 4.69
CA LEU A 45 27.03 48.72 4.18
C LEU A 45 26.97 47.89 2.89
N ARG A 46 28.00 47.95 2.02
CA ARG A 46 28.09 47.09 0.84
C ARG A 46 28.30 45.63 1.23
N ALA A 47 29.19 45.36 2.18
CA ALA A 47 29.42 44.02 2.68
C ALA A 47 28.13 43.41 3.29
N PHE A 48 27.44 44.16 4.15
CA PHE A 48 26.14 43.75 4.67
C PHE A 48 25.09 43.60 3.57
N GLY A 49 25.06 44.52 2.60
CA GLY A 49 24.18 44.44 1.44
C GLY A 49 24.34 43.15 0.65
N MET A 50 25.57 42.71 0.40
CA MET A 50 25.83 41.43 -0.25
C MET A 50 25.31 40.24 0.57
N MET A 51 25.47 40.26 1.90
CA MET A 51 24.89 39.23 2.76
C MET A 51 23.36 39.22 2.67
N PHE A 52 22.71 40.38 2.69
CA PHE A 52 21.25 40.47 2.54
C PHE A 52 20.78 40.01 1.17
N VAL A 53 21.47 40.39 0.08
CA VAL A 53 21.17 39.90 -1.26
C VAL A 53 21.27 38.37 -1.29
N GLN A 54 22.36 37.79 -0.78
CA GLN A 54 22.51 36.34 -0.74
C GLN A 54 21.38 35.66 0.03
N GLN A 55 20.99 36.20 1.19
CA GLN A 55 19.86 35.69 1.96
C GLN A 55 18.54 35.81 1.19
N ARG A 56 18.29 36.93 0.53
CA ARG A 56 17.07 37.15 -0.27
C ARG A 56 17.02 36.24 -1.51
N VAL A 57 18.16 35.95 -2.15
CA VAL A 57 18.26 34.93 -3.21
C VAL A 57 17.90 33.54 -2.67
N LEU A 58 18.44 33.15 -1.50
CA LEU A 58 18.11 31.87 -0.87
C LEU A 58 16.63 31.80 -0.49
N ILE A 59 16.05 32.87 0.05
CA ILE A 59 14.62 32.97 0.34
C ILE A 59 13.79 32.78 -0.93
N ASN A 60 14.12 33.47 -2.02
CA ASN A 60 13.44 33.30 -3.31
C ASN A 60 13.56 31.85 -3.82
N GLN A 61 14.72 31.20 -3.68
CA GLN A 61 14.92 29.80 -4.07
C GLN A 61 14.08 28.82 -3.25
N VAL A 62 14.10 28.96 -1.92
CA VAL A 62 13.34 28.09 -1.00
C VAL A 62 11.84 28.28 -1.21
N ALA A 63 11.35 29.53 -1.22
CA ALA A 63 9.94 29.83 -1.39
C ALA A 63 9.40 29.38 -2.76
N LYS A 64 10.21 29.48 -3.83
CA LYS A 64 9.86 28.88 -5.12
C LYS A 64 9.82 27.37 -5.03
N GLY A 65 10.80 26.76 -4.39
CA GLY A 65 10.92 25.30 -4.26
C GLY A 65 9.72 24.64 -3.60
N GLU A 66 8.98 25.35 -2.75
CA GLU A 66 7.74 24.86 -2.13
C GLU A 66 6.55 24.82 -3.10
N LEU A 67 6.62 25.53 -4.22
CA LEU A 67 5.58 25.50 -5.24
C LEU A 67 5.83 24.34 -6.21
N LEU A 68 4.79 23.54 -6.47
CA LEU A 68 4.85 22.39 -7.38
C LEU A 68 5.48 22.71 -8.74
N ARG A 69 5.27 23.92 -9.29
CA ARG A 69 5.86 24.37 -10.57
C ARG A 69 7.40 24.35 -10.57
N TYR A 70 8.04 24.63 -9.44
CA TYR A 70 9.49 24.80 -9.35
C TYR A 70 10.18 23.73 -8.50
N ALA A 71 9.43 22.98 -7.69
CA ALA A 71 9.93 21.89 -6.86
C ALA A 71 10.69 20.84 -7.67
N LYS A 72 11.76 20.31 -7.08
CA LYS A 72 12.66 19.28 -7.64
C LYS A 72 13.15 18.33 -6.56
N GLY A 73 13.56 17.12 -6.97
CA GLY A 73 14.10 16.09 -6.08
C GLY A 73 13.23 15.85 -4.85
N VAL A 74 13.86 15.80 -3.66
CA VAL A 74 13.20 15.44 -2.39
C VAL A 74 12.02 16.38 -2.04
N ILE A 75 12.09 17.66 -2.39
CA ILE A 75 10.97 18.57 -2.12
C ILE A 75 9.76 18.21 -2.99
N LEU A 76 10.00 17.88 -4.26
CA LEU A 76 8.94 17.40 -5.16
C LEU A 76 8.36 16.06 -4.67
N ASP A 77 9.20 15.19 -4.11
CA ASP A 77 8.77 13.92 -3.51
C ASP A 77 7.81 14.13 -2.34
N HIS A 78 8.12 15.08 -1.45
CA HIS A 78 7.23 15.46 -0.35
C HIS A 78 5.93 16.10 -0.80
N LEU A 79 5.92 16.82 -1.94
CA LEU A 79 4.69 17.39 -2.49
C LEU A 79 3.76 16.34 -3.10
N GLY A 80 4.30 15.19 -3.54
CA GLY A 80 3.51 14.08 -4.08
C GLY A 80 3.07 13.06 -3.03
N ASP A 81 3.74 12.97 -1.89
CA ASP A 81 3.42 12.04 -0.80
C ASP A 81 2.16 12.47 -0.02
N PRO A 82 1.26 11.55 0.41
CA PRO A 82 1.27 10.10 0.17
C PRO A 82 0.51 9.66 -1.09
N GLU A 83 -0.13 10.58 -1.80
CA GLU A 83 -1.16 10.30 -2.81
C GLU A 83 -0.56 9.87 -4.15
N THR A 84 0.64 10.34 -4.45
CA THR A 84 1.38 10.09 -5.70
C THR A 84 2.85 9.85 -5.40
N PRO A 85 3.26 8.68 -4.85
CA PRO A 85 4.67 8.38 -4.66
C PRO A 85 5.40 8.32 -6.02
N ARG A 86 6.65 8.83 -6.08
CA ARG A 86 7.48 8.77 -7.30
C ARG A 86 7.71 7.33 -7.75
N LEU A 87 7.53 7.06 -9.03
CA LEU A 87 7.83 5.73 -9.58
C LEU A 87 9.34 5.47 -9.49
N GLN A 88 9.70 4.36 -8.86
CA GLN A 88 11.09 3.93 -8.74
C GLN A 88 11.52 3.19 -10.01
N ALA A 89 12.83 2.99 -10.17
CA ALA A 89 13.36 2.20 -11.26
C ALA A 89 12.74 0.78 -11.29
N GLU A 90 12.30 0.35 -12.47
CA GLU A 90 11.69 -0.96 -12.70
C GLU A 90 12.65 -1.86 -13.50
N PRO A 91 12.68 -3.17 -13.21
CA PRO A 91 13.51 -4.11 -13.95
C PRO A 91 12.89 -4.49 -15.29
N ALA A 92 13.75 -4.74 -16.28
CA ALA A 92 13.31 -5.32 -17.55
C ALA A 92 12.82 -6.76 -17.36
N LEU A 93 11.75 -7.11 -18.07
CA LEU A 93 11.08 -8.40 -18.01
C LEU A 93 11.21 -9.14 -19.34
N THR A 94 11.22 -10.48 -19.27
CA THR A 94 11.02 -11.33 -20.44
C THR A 94 10.50 -12.72 -20.05
N THR A 95 9.98 -13.45 -21.03
CA THR A 95 9.62 -14.86 -20.87
C THR A 95 10.80 -15.74 -21.25
N GLU A 96 11.29 -16.53 -20.30
CA GLU A 96 12.39 -17.46 -20.44
C GLU A 96 11.90 -18.90 -20.55
N ARG A 97 12.39 -19.64 -21.54
CA ARG A 97 12.14 -21.07 -21.68
C ARG A 97 13.28 -21.86 -21.09
N PHE A 98 12.99 -22.66 -20.07
CA PHE A 98 13.89 -23.68 -19.56
C PHE A 98 13.62 -25.00 -20.26
N THR A 99 14.66 -25.66 -20.77
CA THR A 99 14.55 -26.95 -21.48
C THR A 99 15.38 -28.01 -20.78
N LEU A 100 14.78 -29.15 -20.48
CA LEU A 100 15.43 -30.33 -19.91
C LEU A 100 16.11 -31.16 -21.00
N SER A 101 17.23 -31.82 -20.65
CA SER A 101 17.95 -32.74 -21.55
C SER A 101 17.15 -33.99 -21.88
N ILE A 102 16.28 -34.42 -20.96
CA ILE A 102 15.43 -35.61 -21.08
C ILE A 102 14.08 -35.38 -20.37
N PRO A 103 13.01 -36.07 -20.79
CA PRO A 103 11.78 -36.12 -20.00
C PRO A 103 12.04 -36.89 -18.69
N LEU A 104 11.69 -36.29 -17.55
CA LEU A 104 11.86 -36.91 -16.25
C LEU A 104 10.56 -37.57 -15.76
N VAL A 105 10.70 -38.65 -15.00
CA VAL A 105 9.56 -39.34 -14.35
C VAL A 105 9.09 -38.64 -13.07
N THR A 106 9.91 -37.75 -12.52
CA THR A 106 9.60 -36.88 -11.38
C THR A 106 9.58 -35.43 -11.85
N PRO A 107 8.75 -34.56 -11.24
CA PRO A 107 8.76 -33.14 -11.56
C PRO A 107 10.12 -32.51 -11.25
N GLN A 108 10.58 -31.59 -12.11
CA GLN A 108 11.80 -30.80 -11.90
C GLN A 108 11.43 -29.39 -11.45
N VAL A 109 12.01 -28.93 -10.35
CA VAL A 109 11.79 -27.59 -9.83
C VAL A 109 12.89 -26.65 -10.31
N ILE A 110 12.49 -25.48 -10.79
CA ILE A 110 13.33 -24.31 -11.02
C ILE A 110 13.10 -23.38 -9.82
N PRO A 111 14.08 -23.21 -8.92
CA PRO A 111 13.95 -22.32 -7.77
C PRO A 111 13.63 -20.88 -8.17
N ALA A 112 13.04 -20.11 -7.25
CA ALA A 112 13.04 -18.66 -7.37
C ALA A 112 14.49 -18.15 -7.26
N GLY A 113 14.83 -17.10 -7.99
CA GLY A 113 16.16 -16.51 -8.00
C GLY A 113 17.18 -17.24 -8.88
N THR A 114 16.78 -18.24 -9.69
CA THR A 114 17.70 -18.87 -10.66
C THR A 114 18.13 -17.84 -11.71
N ARG A 115 19.45 -17.64 -11.85
CA ARG A 115 20.00 -16.58 -12.70
C ARG A 115 20.36 -17.06 -14.11
N VAL A 116 20.02 -16.22 -15.07
CA VAL A 116 20.35 -16.34 -16.50
C VAL A 116 20.94 -15.03 -17.01
N ALA A 117 21.85 -15.11 -17.98
CA ALA A 117 22.56 -13.97 -18.53
C ALA A 117 22.47 -13.93 -20.07
N PRO A 118 22.56 -12.73 -20.67
CA PRO A 118 22.83 -12.58 -22.09
C PRO A 118 24.17 -13.16 -22.50
N GLU A 119 24.22 -13.74 -23.70
CA GLU A 119 25.46 -14.21 -24.31
C GLU A 119 26.45 -13.05 -24.47
N GLY A 120 27.69 -13.25 -24.04
CA GLY A 120 28.75 -12.23 -24.13
C GLY A 120 28.64 -11.08 -23.11
N ALA A 121 27.66 -11.09 -22.19
CA ALA A 121 27.56 -10.10 -21.13
C ALA A 121 28.44 -10.41 -19.90
N GLU A 122 29.15 -11.54 -19.87
CA GLU A 122 30.08 -11.98 -18.79
C GLU A 122 29.51 -11.83 -17.36
N GLY A 123 28.19 -11.97 -17.19
CA GLY A 123 27.51 -11.83 -15.90
C GLY A 123 27.33 -10.39 -15.41
N SER A 124 27.61 -9.38 -16.24
CA SER A 124 27.34 -7.96 -15.93
C SER A 124 25.84 -7.63 -15.90
N ILE A 125 25.03 -8.37 -16.67
CA ILE A 125 23.57 -8.25 -16.71
C ILE A 125 23.01 -9.64 -16.41
N LEU A 126 22.18 -9.72 -15.38
CA LEU A 126 21.59 -10.94 -14.87
C LEU A 126 20.08 -10.77 -14.82
N PHE A 127 19.36 -11.82 -15.19
CA PHE A 127 17.93 -11.95 -14.98
C PHE A 127 17.66 -13.12 -14.05
N ALA A 128 16.60 -13.05 -13.27
CA ALA A 128 16.25 -14.07 -12.29
C ALA A 128 14.77 -14.45 -12.35
N THR A 129 14.46 -15.70 -12.01
CA THR A 129 13.09 -16.18 -11.83
C THR A 129 12.44 -15.55 -10.59
N LYS A 130 11.24 -14.99 -10.73
CA LYS A 130 10.54 -14.34 -9.61
C LYS A 130 9.98 -15.31 -8.58
N ASN A 131 9.42 -16.42 -9.07
CA ASN A 131 8.83 -17.47 -8.26
C ASN A 131 9.40 -18.83 -8.66
N ALA A 132 9.36 -19.80 -7.75
CA ALA A 132 9.72 -21.17 -8.08
C ALA A 132 8.67 -21.75 -9.04
N VAL A 133 9.12 -22.43 -10.08
CA VAL A 133 8.26 -23.03 -11.10
C VAL A 133 8.63 -24.49 -11.27
N THR A 134 7.64 -25.34 -11.55
CA THR A 134 7.83 -26.79 -11.66
C THR A 134 7.52 -27.27 -13.06
N ILE A 135 8.46 -27.97 -13.69
CA ILE A 135 8.25 -28.74 -14.92
C ILE A 135 7.60 -30.08 -14.52
N PRO A 136 6.36 -30.36 -14.95
CA PRO A 136 5.70 -31.63 -14.65
C PRO A 136 6.45 -32.84 -15.22
N ALA A 137 6.27 -34.01 -14.60
CA ALA A 137 6.81 -35.26 -15.13
C ALA A 137 6.33 -35.51 -16.57
N GLY A 138 7.22 -35.99 -17.43
CA GLY A 138 6.95 -36.23 -18.86
C GLY A 138 7.01 -34.98 -19.76
N VAL A 139 7.11 -33.78 -19.19
CA VAL A 139 7.28 -32.52 -19.93
C VAL A 139 8.76 -32.11 -19.90
N THR A 140 9.27 -31.58 -21.00
CA THR A 140 10.70 -31.21 -21.13
C THR A 140 10.95 -29.71 -21.13
N SER A 141 9.92 -28.86 -21.13
CA SER A 141 10.11 -27.41 -21.13
C SER A 141 9.04 -26.68 -20.34
N ILE A 142 9.40 -25.49 -19.86
CA ILE A 142 8.46 -24.55 -19.25
C ILE A 142 8.88 -23.12 -19.54
N ASP A 143 7.88 -22.25 -19.65
CA ASP A 143 8.06 -20.82 -19.87
C ASP A 143 7.83 -20.08 -18.56
N VAL A 144 8.79 -19.25 -18.17
CA VAL A 144 8.83 -18.57 -16.87
C VAL A 144 9.10 -17.10 -17.07
N LEU A 145 8.37 -16.24 -16.37
CA LEU A 145 8.69 -14.81 -16.33
C LEU A 145 9.96 -14.59 -15.50
N ILE A 146 10.96 -13.95 -16.10
CA ILE A 146 12.18 -13.52 -15.44
C ILE A 146 12.30 -11.99 -15.46
N GLU A 147 12.96 -11.43 -14.46
CA GLU A 147 13.20 -10.00 -14.33
C GLU A 147 14.70 -9.71 -14.16
N CYS A 148 15.17 -8.59 -14.71
CA CYS A 148 16.54 -8.13 -14.57
C CYS A 148 16.85 -7.84 -13.10
N VAL A 149 17.97 -8.35 -12.60
CA VAL A 149 18.38 -8.17 -11.20
C VAL A 149 18.67 -6.70 -10.88
N THR A 150 19.21 -5.97 -11.86
CA THR A 150 19.44 -4.52 -11.76
C THR A 150 18.27 -3.78 -12.40
N PRO A 151 17.45 -3.04 -11.64
CA PRO A 151 16.40 -2.18 -12.20
C PRO A 151 16.97 -1.09 -13.10
N GLY A 152 16.18 -0.63 -14.08
CA GLY A 152 16.57 0.39 -15.03
C GLY A 152 16.54 -0.09 -16.48
N VAL A 153 16.92 0.81 -17.39
CA VAL A 153 16.87 0.55 -18.84
C VAL A 153 17.95 -0.43 -19.33
N ILE A 154 18.93 -0.76 -18.49
CA ILE A 154 20.09 -1.62 -18.84
C ILE A 154 19.68 -3.04 -19.24
N GLY A 155 18.56 -3.54 -18.71
CA GLY A 155 18.03 -4.87 -19.04
C GLY A 155 17.21 -4.92 -20.33
N ASN A 156 16.97 -3.79 -21.02
CA ASN A 156 16.12 -3.76 -22.20
C ASN A 156 16.88 -4.11 -23.49
N GLY A 157 16.13 -4.60 -24.48
CA GLY A 157 16.60 -4.70 -25.86
C GLY A 157 17.35 -5.98 -26.21
N PHE A 158 17.46 -6.95 -25.30
CA PHE A 158 17.96 -8.28 -25.64
C PHE A 158 16.90 -9.02 -26.46
N LEU A 159 17.20 -9.25 -27.74
CA LEU A 159 16.34 -9.97 -28.67
C LEU A 159 16.11 -11.40 -28.20
N SER A 160 15.03 -12.03 -28.69
CA SER A 160 14.79 -13.46 -28.44
C SER A 160 16.01 -14.29 -28.82
N GLY A 161 16.39 -15.22 -27.95
CA GLY A 161 17.57 -16.06 -28.14
C GLY A 161 18.86 -15.53 -27.51
N GLN A 162 18.91 -14.24 -27.13
CA GLN A 162 20.15 -13.62 -26.64
C GLN A 162 20.39 -13.82 -25.14
N VAL A 163 19.33 -13.95 -24.32
CA VAL A 163 19.43 -14.39 -22.93
C VAL A 163 19.39 -15.91 -22.95
N ASN A 164 20.57 -16.54 -22.86
CA ASN A 164 20.70 -17.99 -23.11
C ASN A 164 21.75 -18.69 -22.24
N THR A 165 22.41 -17.96 -21.35
CA THR A 165 23.49 -18.50 -20.52
C THR A 165 22.96 -18.73 -19.11
N LEU A 166 22.88 -19.99 -18.68
CA LEU A 166 22.49 -20.36 -17.31
C LEU A 166 23.66 -20.15 -16.35
N ILE A 167 23.50 -19.21 -15.40
CA ILE A 167 24.56 -18.85 -14.43
C ILE A 167 24.54 -19.75 -13.21
N ASP A 168 23.35 -20.18 -12.78
CA ASP A 168 23.16 -21.13 -11.67
C ASP A 168 22.78 -22.50 -12.25
N PRO A 169 23.74 -23.44 -12.42
CA PRO A 169 23.45 -24.72 -13.06
C PRO A 169 22.40 -25.51 -12.29
N LEU A 170 21.37 -25.96 -12.99
CA LEU A 170 20.32 -26.80 -12.44
C LEU A 170 20.43 -28.23 -13.01
N PRO A 171 20.20 -29.27 -12.20
CA PRO A 171 20.19 -30.65 -12.69
C PRO A 171 19.22 -30.81 -13.86
N PHE A 172 19.66 -31.55 -14.88
CA PHE A 172 18.87 -31.91 -16.06
C PHE A 172 18.41 -30.75 -16.95
N VAL A 173 18.65 -29.48 -16.60
CA VAL A 173 18.39 -28.33 -17.49
C VAL A 173 19.51 -28.27 -18.54
N ALA A 174 19.15 -28.46 -19.80
CA ALA A 174 20.06 -28.46 -20.94
C ALA A 174 20.32 -27.06 -21.50
N SER A 175 19.27 -26.23 -21.56
CA SER A 175 19.36 -24.88 -22.12
C SER A 175 18.28 -23.97 -21.55
N VAL A 176 18.55 -22.68 -21.66
CA VAL A 176 17.66 -21.57 -21.34
C VAL A 176 17.65 -20.63 -22.52
N THR A 177 16.50 -20.06 -22.85
CA THR A 177 16.41 -19.03 -23.89
C THR A 177 15.21 -18.10 -23.69
N ASN A 178 15.41 -16.79 -23.85
CA ASN A 178 14.29 -15.85 -23.87
C ASN A 178 13.48 -15.96 -25.17
N LEU A 179 12.16 -16.07 -25.03
CA LEU A 179 11.20 -16.13 -26.13
C LEU A 179 10.81 -14.75 -26.66
N THR A 180 10.93 -13.72 -25.81
CA THR A 180 10.55 -12.35 -26.14
C THR A 180 11.73 -11.41 -25.95
N THR A 181 11.72 -10.30 -26.68
CA THR A 181 12.68 -9.22 -26.42
C THR A 181 12.48 -8.67 -25.01
N THR A 182 13.57 -8.44 -24.27
CA THR A 182 13.47 -7.87 -22.93
C THR A 182 12.99 -6.43 -22.99
N THR A 183 11.97 -6.10 -22.20
CA THR A 183 11.31 -4.78 -22.19
C THR A 183 10.77 -4.45 -20.80
N GLY A 184 10.34 -3.21 -20.57
CA GLY A 184 9.73 -2.78 -19.31
C GLY A 184 10.72 -2.26 -18.26
N GLY A 185 12.03 -2.34 -18.50
CA GLY A 185 13.01 -1.71 -17.63
C GLY A 185 12.94 -0.19 -17.76
N ALA A 186 12.85 0.51 -16.64
CA ALA A 186 12.73 1.97 -16.61
C ALA A 186 13.55 2.54 -15.45
N ASP A 187 14.17 3.70 -15.65
CA ASP A 187 14.84 4.41 -14.56
C ASP A 187 13.80 5.11 -13.67
N THR A 188 14.23 5.59 -12.50
CA THR A 188 13.36 6.38 -11.61
C THR A 188 12.76 7.57 -12.36
N GLU A 189 11.48 7.82 -12.13
CA GLU A 189 10.71 8.87 -12.80
C GLU A 189 11.39 10.24 -12.65
N ASP A 190 11.53 10.96 -13.76
CA ASP A 190 12.14 12.28 -13.78
C ASP A 190 11.21 13.35 -13.16
N ASP A 191 11.79 14.48 -12.73
CA ASP A 191 11.06 15.55 -12.05
C ASP A 191 9.93 16.17 -12.91
N ASP A 192 10.08 16.22 -14.23
CA ASP A 192 9.08 16.85 -15.09
C ASP A 192 7.86 15.95 -15.28
N SER A 193 8.08 14.68 -15.59
CA SER A 193 7.03 13.66 -15.65
C SER A 193 6.31 13.51 -14.32
N TYR A 194 7.07 13.43 -13.21
CA TYR A 194 6.50 13.28 -11.88
C TYR A 194 5.64 14.48 -11.48
N ARG A 195 6.10 15.71 -11.76
CA ARG A 195 5.33 16.94 -11.50
C ARG A 195 4.01 16.96 -12.25
N GLU A 196 3.98 16.55 -13.52
CA GLU A 196 2.73 16.46 -14.27
C GLU A 196 1.79 15.40 -13.67
N ARG A 197 2.32 14.27 -13.21
CA ARG A 197 1.52 13.24 -12.54
C ARG A 197 0.92 13.75 -11.22
N ILE A 198 1.67 14.49 -10.40
CA ILE A 198 1.14 15.14 -9.19
C ILE A 198 0.02 16.13 -9.57
N ARG A 199 0.19 16.92 -10.64
CA ARG A 199 -0.85 17.86 -11.12
C ARG A 199 -2.14 17.15 -11.53
N MET A 200 -2.03 15.95 -12.12
CA MET A 200 -3.16 15.13 -12.53
C MET A 200 -3.77 14.30 -11.40
N ALA A 201 -3.08 14.16 -10.26
CA ALA A 201 -3.54 13.35 -9.13
C ALA A 201 -4.99 13.63 -8.70
N PRO A 202 -5.48 14.90 -8.67
CA PRO A 202 -6.86 15.18 -8.31
C PRO A 202 -7.90 14.53 -9.25
N GLU A 203 -7.56 14.31 -10.52
CA GLU A 203 -8.44 13.66 -11.49
C GLU A 203 -8.57 12.14 -11.24
N SER A 204 -7.69 11.56 -10.43
CA SER A 204 -7.76 10.13 -10.04
C SER A 204 -8.83 9.84 -9.00
N PHE A 205 -9.31 10.87 -8.27
CA PHE A 205 -10.43 10.72 -7.35
C PHE A 205 -11.72 10.51 -8.15
N SER A 206 -12.12 9.25 -8.32
CA SER A 206 -13.28 8.89 -9.10
C SER A 206 -14.57 9.54 -8.58
N THR A 207 -15.20 10.37 -9.41
CA THR A 207 -16.59 10.83 -9.26
C THR A 207 -17.62 9.77 -9.69
N ALA A 208 -17.16 8.58 -10.11
CA ALA A 208 -18.01 7.50 -10.62
C ALA A 208 -18.41 6.49 -9.53
N GLY A 209 -18.35 6.88 -8.25
CA GLY A 209 -18.82 6.05 -7.13
C GLY A 209 -17.99 4.78 -6.91
N PRO A 210 -16.67 4.87 -6.71
CA PRO A 210 -15.88 3.70 -6.35
C PRO A 210 -16.37 3.10 -5.02
N GLU A 211 -16.18 1.79 -4.83
CA GLU A 211 -16.54 1.07 -3.61
C GLU A 211 -16.15 1.82 -2.32
N GLN A 212 -14.89 2.25 -2.24
CA GLN A 212 -14.36 2.96 -1.08
C GLN A 212 -15.00 4.34 -0.86
N GLY A 213 -15.52 4.97 -1.92
CA GLY A 213 -16.28 6.21 -1.81
C GLY A 213 -17.59 6.00 -1.04
N TYR A 214 -18.33 4.94 -1.37
CA TYR A 214 -19.57 4.60 -0.65
C TYR A 214 -19.31 4.20 0.81
N ILE A 215 -18.25 3.42 1.05
CA ILE A 215 -17.81 3.05 2.40
C ILE A 215 -17.49 4.29 3.23
N TYR A 216 -16.71 5.22 2.66
CA TYR A 216 -16.38 6.49 3.33
C TYR A 216 -17.64 7.26 3.71
N TRP A 217 -18.53 7.54 2.74
CA TRP A 217 -19.73 8.33 3.00
C TRP A 217 -20.67 7.65 4.00
N ALA A 218 -20.83 6.33 3.94
CA ALA A 218 -21.60 5.59 4.92
C ALA A 218 -21.03 5.73 6.34
N LYS A 219 -19.71 5.63 6.52
CA LYS A 219 -19.05 5.83 7.84
C LYS A 219 -19.22 7.25 8.37
N THR A 220 -19.37 8.27 7.51
CA THR A 220 -19.64 9.64 7.98
C THR A 220 -21.04 9.86 8.54
N ALA A 221 -21.97 8.91 8.36
CA ALA A 221 -23.33 9.03 8.88
C ALA A 221 -23.39 8.85 10.41
N SER A 222 -22.48 8.04 10.99
CA SER A 222 -22.39 7.82 12.44
C SER A 222 -21.04 7.27 12.84
N ALA A 223 -20.47 7.79 13.93
CA ALA A 223 -19.23 7.28 14.52
C ALA A 223 -19.35 5.86 15.09
N ALA A 224 -20.58 5.36 15.31
CA ALA A 224 -20.82 3.99 15.77
C ALA A 224 -20.59 2.94 14.68
N ILE A 225 -20.49 3.35 13.40
CA ILE A 225 -20.26 2.44 12.27
C ILE A 225 -18.77 2.12 12.18
N VAL A 226 -18.40 0.85 12.42
CA VAL A 226 -17.00 0.41 12.41
C VAL A 226 -16.60 -0.24 11.10
N ASP A 227 -17.55 -0.87 10.42
CA ASP A 227 -17.34 -1.58 9.16
C ASP A 227 -18.50 -1.33 8.19
N VAL A 228 -18.21 -1.34 6.89
CA VAL A 228 -19.20 -1.17 5.83
C VAL A 228 -18.77 -1.99 4.63
N ALA A 229 -19.68 -2.77 4.06
CA ALA A 229 -19.51 -3.36 2.75
C ALA A 229 -20.28 -2.54 1.71
N ALA A 230 -19.68 -2.29 0.55
CA ALA A 230 -20.34 -1.72 -0.61
C ALA A 230 -20.09 -2.64 -1.81
N VAL A 231 -21.13 -3.30 -2.30
CA VAL A 231 -21.01 -4.28 -3.39
C VAL A 231 -21.99 -3.97 -4.51
N SER A 232 -21.68 -4.43 -5.71
CA SER A 232 -22.57 -4.35 -6.86
C SER A 232 -22.77 -5.75 -7.43
N GLU A 233 -23.95 -6.33 -7.17
CA GLU A 233 -24.34 -7.66 -7.67
C GLU A 233 -24.90 -7.61 -9.09
N SER A 234 -25.25 -6.41 -9.58
CA SER A 234 -25.77 -6.18 -10.92
C SER A 234 -25.42 -4.76 -11.39
N PRO A 235 -25.23 -4.53 -12.70
CA PRO A 235 -24.91 -3.22 -13.22
C PRO A 235 -25.87 -2.16 -12.68
N VAL A 236 -25.32 -1.04 -12.23
CA VAL A 236 -26.07 0.12 -11.73
C VAL A 236 -26.69 -0.07 -10.34
N GLU A 237 -26.69 -1.28 -9.76
CA GLU A 237 -27.18 -1.53 -8.40
C GLU A 237 -26.03 -1.58 -7.40
N VAL A 238 -26.10 -0.73 -6.37
CA VAL A 238 -25.10 -0.67 -5.30
C VAL A 238 -25.79 -0.97 -3.98
N THR A 239 -25.30 -1.95 -3.25
CA THR A 239 -25.80 -2.34 -1.93
C THR A 239 -24.77 -1.95 -0.88
N VAL A 240 -25.17 -1.10 0.05
CA VAL A 240 -24.33 -0.64 1.17
C VAL A 240 -24.85 -1.26 2.46
N VAL A 241 -23.97 -1.94 3.19
CA VAL A 241 -24.29 -2.64 4.42
C VAL A 241 -23.39 -2.15 5.54
N PRO A 242 -23.89 -1.33 6.48
CA PRO A 242 -23.12 -0.90 7.64
C PRO A 242 -23.16 -1.93 8.77
N LEU A 243 -22.12 -1.94 9.60
CA LEU A 243 -22.03 -2.72 10.84
C LEU A 243 -21.55 -1.82 11.98
N LEU A 244 -22.19 -1.93 13.13
CA LEU A 244 -21.86 -1.12 14.29
C LEU A 244 -20.78 -1.75 15.17
N GLU A 245 -20.20 -0.92 16.03
CA GLU A 245 -19.23 -1.33 17.04
C GLU A 245 -19.71 -2.57 17.83
N GLY A 246 -18.78 -3.50 18.07
CA GLY A 246 -19.06 -4.75 18.75
C GLY A 246 -19.87 -5.77 17.94
N GLY A 247 -20.08 -5.52 16.64
CA GLY A 247 -20.87 -6.37 15.76
C GLY A 247 -22.38 -6.19 15.92
N VAL A 248 -22.83 -5.05 16.46
CA VAL A 248 -24.26 -4.77 16.62
C VAL A 248 -24.90 -4.51 15.25
N ILE A 249 -26.07 -5.11 15.02
CA ILE A 249 -26.85 -4.92 13.80
C ILE A 249 -27.47 -3.51 13.84
N PRO A 250 -27.27 -2.67 12.80
CA PRO A 250 -27.84 -1.33 12.77
C PRO A 250 -29.38 -1.35 12.84
N THR A 251 -29.96 -0.40 13.57
CA THR A 251 -31.41 -0.15 13.56
C THR A 251 -31.81 0.63 12.31
N GLN A 252 -33.12 0.72 12.05
CA GLN A 252 -33.64 1.42 10.87
C GLN A 252 -33.21 2.90 10.84
N GLU A 253 -33.12 3.56 12.00
CA GLU A 253 -32.72 4.97 12.07
C GLU A 253 -31.28 5.19 11.58
N ILE A 254 -30.39 4.24 11.84
CA ILE A 254 -29.01 4.29 11.33
C ILE A 254 -28.99 3.97 9.83
N LEU A 255 -29.77 2.99 9.37
CA LEU A 255 -29.87 2.66 7.95
C LEU A 255 -30.40 3.86 7.15
N ASP A 256 -31.40 4.56 7.67
CA ASP A 256 -31.98 5.77 7.05
C ASP A 256 -30.97 6.91 7.00
N ALA A 257 -30.21 7.15 8.08
CA ALA A 257 -29.15 8.16 8.12
C ALA A 257 -28.04 7.87 7.10
N VAL A 258 -27.62 6.60 6.98
CA VAL A 258 -26.66 6.16 5.96
C VAL A 258 -27.25 6.35 4.57
N ALA A 259 -28.51 5.94 4.36
CA ALA A 259 -29.21 6.07 3.07
C ALA A 259 -29.32 7.52 2.61
N GLU A 260 -29.67 8.44 3.51
CA GLU A 260 -29.71 9.89 3.23
C GLU A 260 -28.34 10.39 2.76
N LYS A 261 -27.26 9.94 3.41
CA LYS A 261 -25.90 10.35 3.06
C LYS A 261 -25.48 9.82 1.69
N VAL A 262 -25.55 8.51 1.47
CA VAL A 262 -25.04 7.87 0.24
C VAL A 262 -25.90 8.15 -0.98
N ASN A 263 -27.18 8.54 -0.81
CA ASN A 263 -28.05 8.99 -1.91
C ASN A 263 -28.01 10.51 -2.15
N GLY A 264 -27.16 11.26 -1.46
CA GLY A 264 -27.02 12.70 -1.66
C GLY A 264 -26.62 13.06 -3.10
N ARG A 265 -27.23 14.11 -3.67
CA ARG A 265 -27.03 14.52 -5.09
C ARG A 265 -25.58 14.87 -5.47
N ARG A 266 -24.72 15.17 -4.50
CA ARG A 266 -23.28 15.44 -4.72
C ARG A 266 -22.38 14.23 -4.43
N ILE A 267 -22.97 13.12 -3.96
CA ILE A 267 -22.26 11.91 -3.54
C ILE A 267 -22.53 10.78 -4.54
N ARG A 268 -23.82 10.52 -4.82
CA ARG A 268 -24.24 9.43 -5.68
C ARG A 268 -24.06 9.79 -7.16
N PRO A 269 -23.33 8.98 -7.96
CA PRO A 269 -23.36 9.07 -9.42
C PRO A 269 -24.79 8.99 -9.96
N LEU A 270 -25.04 9.64 -11.09
CA LEU A 270 -26.39 9.78 -11.63
C LEU A 270 -27.04 8.44 -11.99
N THR A 271 -26.23 7.48 -12.44
CA THR A 271 -26.68 6.16 -12.84
C THR A 271 -27.09 5.31 -11.64
N ASP A 272 -26.38 5.41 -10.52
CA ASP A 272 -26.42 4.40 -9.46
C ASP A 272 -27.76 4.37 -8.72
N LYS A 273 -28.24 3.14 -8.49
CA LYS A 273 -29.35 2.79 -7.62
C LYS A 273 -28.78 2.22 -6.33
N VAL A 274 -28.54 3.12 -5.38
CA VAL A 274 -27.93 2.79 -4.08
C VAL A 274 -29.01 2.39 -3.09
N THR A 275 -28.88 1.19 -2.53
CA THR A 275 -29.73 0.68 -1.46
C THR A 275 -28.90 0.45 -0.20
N VAL A 276 -29.50 0.68 0.96
CA VAL A 276 -28.86 0.46 2.26
C VAL A 276 -29.67 -0.57 3.02
N GLN A 277 -29.02 -1.60 3.54
CA GLN A 277 -29.69 -2.67 4.29
C GLN A 277 -28.84 -3.17 5.46
N ALA A 278 -29.48 -3.80 6.44
CA ALA A 278 -28.79 -4.48 7.52
C ALA A 278 -28.02 -5.72 7.00
N PRO A 279 -26.90 -6.09 7.64
CA PRO A 279 -26.19 -7.31 7.28
C PRO A 279 -27.03 -8.54 7.58
N ALA A 280 -26.96 -9.53 6.70
CA ALA A 280 -27.60 -10.81 6.91
C ALA A 280 -26.85 -11.58 8.01
N VAL A 281 -27.58 -12.00 9.05
CA VAL A 281 -26.99 -12.68 10.21
C VAL A 281 -26.78 -14.15 9.89
N VAL A 282 -25.55 -14.62 10.08
CA VAL A 282 -25.19 -16.05 10.05
C VAL A 282 -24.94 -16.51 11.49
N PRO A 283 -25.89 -17.21 12.12
CA PRO A 283 -25.73 -17.65 13.50
C PRO A 283 -24.68 -18.76 13.59
N TYR A 284 -23.86 -18.75 14.64
CA TYR A 284 -22.94 -19.84 14.95
C TYR A 284 -22.82 -20.09 16.45
N ASN A 285 -22.42 -21.32 16.78
CA ASN A 285 -22.17 -21.75 18.14
C ASN A 285 -20.67 -21.94 18.36
N ILE A 286 -20.23 -21.73 19.59
CA ILE A 286 -18.91 -22.12 20.08
C ILE A 286 -19.13 -23.25 21.07
N GLU A 287 -18.71 -24.45 20.71
CA GLU A 287 -18.72 -25.63 21.58
C GLU A 287 -17.38 -26.33 21.48
N LEU A 288 -16.65 -26.35 22.61
CA LEU A 288 -15.32 -26.92 22.66
C LEU A 288 -15.01 -27.53 24.02
N THR A 289 -14.06 -28.47 24.01
CA THR A 289 -13.43 -29.01 25.21
C THR A 289 -11.93 -28.80 25.13
N TYR A 290 -11.32 -28.19 26.16
CA TYR A 290 -9.88 -27.94 26.21
C TYR A 290 -9.23 -28.65 27.40
N TYR A 291 -7.95 -28.96 27.25
CA TYR A 291 -7.14 -29.67 28.23
C TYR A 291 -5.88 -28.84 28.56
N ILE A 292 -5.43 -28.93 29.80
CA ILE A 292 -4.22 -28.26 30.29
C ILE A 292 -3.16 -29.34 30.56
N SER A 293 -1.88 -29.05 30.30
CA SER A 293 -0.79 -29.97 30.66
C SER A 293 -0.78 -30.23 32.17
N SER A 294 -0.61 -31.49 32.59
CA SER A 294 -0.50 -31.84 34.01
C SER A 294 0.66 -31.13 34.70
N ASP A 295 1.73 -30.82 33.98
CA ASP A 295 2.90 -30.08 34.52
C ASP A 295 2.53 -28.65 34.92
N ARG A 296 1.44 -28.11 34.36
CA ARG A 296 0.92 -26.76 34.64
C ARG A 296 -0.34 -26.78 35.50
N ALA A 297 -0.59 -27.87 36.24
CA ALA A 297 -1.79 -28.00 37.07
C ALA A 297 -1.95 -26.88 38.11
N ALA A 298 -0.83 -26.38 38.66
CA ALA A 298 -0.82 -25.26 39.61
C ALA A 298 -1.30 -23.93 38.99
N GLU A 299 -1.15 -23.76 37.67
CA GLU A 299 -1.59 -22.57 36.93
C GLU A 299 -3.01 -22.70 36.39
N SER A 300 -3.70 -23.82 36.66
CA SER A 300 -4.96 -24.17 36.01
C SER A 300 -6.04 -23.08 36.12
N LEU A 301 -6.20 -22.42 37.27
CA LEU A 301 -7.17 -21.34 37.42
C LEU A 301 -6.88 -20.14 36.50
N VAL A 302 -5.60 -19.76 36.39
CA VAL A 302 -5.17 -18.63 35.54
C VAL A 302 -5.37 -18.97 34.07
N ILE A 303 -4.98 -20.19 33.66
CA ILE A 303 -5.16 -20.65 32.27
C ILE A 303 -6.65 -20.74 31.92
N ARG A 304 -7.50 -21.21 32.83
CA ARG A 304 -8.95 -21.29 32.58
C ARG A 304 -9.58 -19.91 32.37
N ASP A 305 -9.25 -18.92 33.20
CA ASP A 305 -9.68 -17.52 33.02
C ASP A 305 -9.15 -16.93 31.70
N ALA A 306 -7.90 -17.23 31.33
CA ALA A 306 -7.32 -16.78 30.08
C ALA A 306 -8.00 -17.41 28.85
N VAL A 307 -8.37 -18.69 28.92
CA VAL A 307 -9.13 -19.38 27.87
C VAL A 307 -10.53 -18.79 27.72
N GLU A 308 -11.24 -18.50 28.81
CA GLU A 308 -12.56 -17.85 28.76
C GLU A 308 -12.47 -16.48 28.07
N LYS A 309 -11.47 -15.67 28.43
CA LYS A 309 -11.20 -14.39 27.76
C LYS A 309 -10.83 -14.56 26.30
N ALA A 310 -10.03 -15.58 25.94
CA ALA A 310 -9.67 -15.86 24.55
C ALA A 310 -10.90 -16.21 23.71
N VAL A 311 -11.81 -17.05 24.25
CA VAL A 311 -13.07 -17.41 23.60
C VAL A 311 -13.98 -16.19 23.43
N ALA A 312 -14.15 -15.37 24.48
CA ALA A 312 -14.92 -14.12 24.39
C ALA A 312 -14.31 -13.15 23.37
N SER A 313 -12.97 -13.05 23.33
CA SER A 313 -12.26 -12.21 22.35
C SER A 313 -12.45 -12.70 20.92
N TYR A 314 -12.50 -14.03 20.72
CA TYR A 314 -12.78 -14.63 19.42
C TYR A 314 -14.22 -14.31 18.99
N ALA A 315 -15.20 -14.46 19.89
CA ALA A 315 -16.59 -14.14 19.60
C ALA A 315 -16.76 -12.68 19.17
N LEU A 316 -16.20 -11.75 19.97
CA LEU A 316 -16.20 -10.32 19.64
C LEU A 316 -15.48 -10.03 18.32
N TRP A 317 -14.27 -10.58 18.14
CA TRP A 317 -13.50 -10.43 16.92
C TRP A 317 -14.34 -10.89 15.72
N GLN A 318 -14.86 -12.12 15.75
CA GLN A 318 -15.62 -12.74 14.66
C GLN A 318 -16.81 -11.90 14.21
N LYS A 319 -17.59 -11.34 15.15
CA LYS A 319 -18.76 -10.50 14.81
C LYS A 319 -18.46 -9.04 14.50
N SER A 320 -17.22 -8.56 14.70
CA SER A 320 -16.86 -7.16 14.47
C SER A 320 -16.44 -6.82 13.03
N LYS A 321 -16.65 -7.72 12.06
CA LYS A 321 -16.32 -7.48 10.64
C LYS A 321 -17.27 -8.24 9.71
N LEU A 322 -17.69 -7.59 8.64
CA LEU A 322 -18.48 -8.18 7.56
C LEU A 322 -17.63 -9.16 6.72
N GLY A 323 -18.27 -10.15 6.09
CA GLY A 323 -17.59 -11.11 5.19
C GLY A 323 -16.57 -12.04 5.85
N ARG A 324 -16.38 -11.94 7.16
CA ARG A 324 -15.40 -12.76 7.86
C ARG A 324 -15.91 -14.19 7.97
N HIS A 325 -15.28 -15.09 7.23
CA HIS A 325 -15.57 -16.52 7.30
C HIS A 325 -15.43 -17.03 8.74
N ILE A 326 -16.30 -17.94 9.14
CA ILE A 326 -16.18 -18.61 10.43
C ILE A 326 -15.09 -19.67 10.28
N ASN A 327 -14.06 -19.61 11.13
CA ASN A 327 -12.93 -20.53 11.06
C ASN A 327 -12.51 -21.02 12.45
N GLN A 328 -12.52 -22.35 12.63
CA GLN A 328 -12.13 -23.01 13.88
C GLN A 328 -10.64 -22.89 14.18
N SER A 329 -9.79 -22.78 13.15
CA SER A 329 -8.33 -22.75 13.33
C SER A 329 -7.88 -21.52 14.10
N GLU A 330 -8.52 -20.37 13.86
CA GLU A 330 -8.26 -19.13 14.61
C GLU A 330 -8.64 -19.27 16.09
N LEU A 331 -9.79 -19.88 16.38
CA LEU A 331 -10.23 -20.15 17.75
C LEU A 331 -9.25 -21.08 18.48
N ILE A 332 -8.83 -22.17 17.83
CA ILE A 332 -7.82 -23.10 18.37
C ILE A 332 -6.52 -22.35 18.66
N GLY A 333 -6.02 -21.55 17.70
CA GLY A 333 -4.79 -20.78 17.86
C GLY A 333 -4.83 -19.85 19.09
N ARG A 334 -5.94 -19.12 19.26
CA ARG A 334 -6.13 -18.22 20.42
C ARG A 334 -6.13 -18.96 21.75
N ILE A 335 -6.82 -20.09 21.83
CA ILE A 335 -6.92 -20.90 23.06
C ILE A 335 -5.58 -21.56 23.40
N MET A 336 -4.87 -22.07 22.39
CA MET A 336 -3.54 -22.67 22.57
C MET A 336 -2.52 -21.62 23.06
N ASN A 337 -2.55 -20.40 22.50
CA ASN A 337 -1.63 -19.32 22.87
C ASN A 337 -1.74 -18.89 24.35
N VAL A 338 -2.89 -19.08 24.97
CA VAL A 338 -3.13 -18.74 26.38
C VAL A 338 -2.87 -19.90 27.35
N GLY A 339 -2.36 -21.03 26.84
CA GLY A 339 -1.82 -22.12 27.65
C GLY A 339 -2.60 -23.44 27.65
N ALA A 340 -3.62 -23.59 26.80
CA ALA A 340 -4.19 -24.92 26.55
C ALA A 340 -3.18 -25.82 25.82
N LEU A 341 -3.15 -27.11 26.18
CA LEU A 341 -2.32 -28.11 25.52
C LEU A 341 -3.04 -28.76 24.33
N ARG A 342 -4.34 -29.00 24.48
CA ARG A 342 -5.16 -29.63 23.45
C ARG A 342 -6.55 -29.02 23.46
N VAL A 343 -7.10 -28.77 22.28
CA VAL A 343 -8.44 -28.22 22.11
C VAL A 343 -9.20 -29.10 21.11
N ASN A 344 -10.33 -29.63 21.55
CA ASN A 344 -11.28 -30.35 20.72
C ASN A 344 -12.47 -29.42 20.46
N VAL A 345 -12.54 -28.88 19.24
CA VAL A 345 -13.65 -28.01 18.82
C VAL A 345 -14.72 -28.85 18.15
N VAL A 346 -15.95 -28.78 18.66
CA VAL A 346 -17.15 -29.37 18.04
C VAL A 346 -17.80 -28.34 17.10
N SER A 347 -17.88 -27.08 17.55
CA SER A 347 -18.29 -25.95 16.74
C SER A 347 -17.52 -24.68 17.18
N PRO A 348 -17.28 -23.72 16.27
CA PRO A 348 -17.76 -23.68 14.89
C PRO A 348 -16.93 -24.54 13.94
N VAL A 349 -17.50 -24.89 12.78
CA VAL A 349 -16.79 -25.47 11.63
C VAL A 349 -16.56 -24.40 10.56
N TYR A 350 -15.61 -24.62 9.65
CA TYR A 350 -15.35 -23.67 8.58
C TYR A 350 -16.62 -23.38 7.77
N THR A 351 -17.05 -22.13 7.77
CA THR A 351 -18.25 -21.69 7.04
C THR A 351 -17.92 -20.41 6.29
N PRO A 352 -17.96 -20.43 4.94
CA PRO A 352 -17.78 -19.21 4.16
C PRO A 352 -18.95 -18.25 4.40
N ILE A 353 -18.65 -16.96 4.44
CA ILE A 353 -19.58 -15.85 4.68
C ILE A 353 -19.34 -14.81 3.60
N THR A 354 -20.40 -14.22 3.06
CA THR A 354 -20.31 -13.18 2.01
C THR A 354 -20.11 -11.79 2.61
N ASP A 355 -19.66 -10.82 1.82
CA ASP A 355 -19.42 -9.45 2.29
C ASP A 355 -20.68 -8.75 2.83
N LEU A 356 -21.88 -9.25 2.49
CA LEU A 356 -23.16 -8.74 3.00
C LEU A 356 -23.63 -9.42 4.29
N GLN A 357 -22.86 -10.36 4.81
CA GLN A 357 -23.21 -11.17 5.97
C GLN A 357 -22.28 -10.89 7.15
N VAL A 358 -22.82 -11.10 8.36
CA VAL A 358 -22.07 -11.05 9.62
C VAL A 358 -22.35 -12.29 10.45
N ALA A 359 -21.29 -12.89 11.00
CA ALA A 359 -21.41 -13.98 11.94
C ALA A 359 -21.90 -13.46 13.30
N GLN A 360 -22.89 -14.11 13.91
CA GLN A 360 -23.34 -13.80 15.28
C GLN A 360 -23.28 -15.04 16.16
N ASP A 361 -22.59 -14.94 17.28
CA ASP A 361 -22.53 -15.98 18.30
C ASP A 361 -23.91 -16.14 18.97
N VAL A 362 -24.39 -17.39 19.09
CA VAL A 362 -25.66 -17.71 19.76
C VAL A 362 -25.41 -18.37 21.11
N THR A 363 -24.63 -19.43 21.14
CA THR A 363 -24.23 -20.11 22.38
C THR A 363 -22.72 -20.25 22.46
N ILE A 364 -22.14 -19.96 23.63
CA ILE A 364 -20.71 -20.09 23.90
C ILE A 364 -20.52 -21.04 25.08
N ASN A 365 -19.97 -22.22 24.81
CA ASN A 365 -19.68 -23.26 25.78
C ASN A 365 -18.24 -23.75 25.63
N ALA A 366 -17.38 -23.36 26.57
CA ALA A 366 -16.00 -23.83 26.68
C ALA A 366 -15.85 -24.70 27.93
N THR A 367 -15.64 -26.00 27.74
CA THR A 367 -15.56 -26.96 28.83
C THR A 367 -14.12 -27.34 29.14
N PHE A 368 -13.73 -27.29 30.41
CA PHE A 368 -12.44 -27.84 30.85
C PHE A 368 -12.53 -29.36 30.94
N GLY A 369 -11.81 -30.06 30.07
CA GLY A 369 -11.80 -31.53 29.96
C GLY A 369 -10.86 -32.24 30.94
N GLY A 370 -10.11 -31.49 31.75
CA GLY A 370 -9.14 -32.02 32.70
C GLY A 370 -7.69 -31.84 32.27
N PHE A 371 -6.79 -32.50 33.00
CA PHE A 371 -5.36 -32.50 32.69
C PHE A 371 -5.02 -33.59 31.67
N ALA A 372 -4.08 -33.31 30.78
CA ALA A 372 -3.55 -34.24 29.81
C ALA A 372 -2.02 -34.26 29.85
N ASN A 373 -1.43 -35.39 29.50
CA ASN A 373 -0.01 -35.56 29.27
C ASN A 373 0.21 -35.77 27.77
N ASP A 374 1.39 -35.43 27.28
CA ASP A 374 1.82 -35.68 25.90
C ASP A 374 1.80 -37.17 25.53
#